data_AF-A0A2M8AIE3-F1
#
_entry.id   AF-A0A2M8AIE3-F1
#
_cell.length_a   1.000
_cell.length_b   1.000
_cell.length_c   1.000
_cell.angle_alpha   90.00
_cell.angle_beta   90.00
_cell.angle_gamma   90.00
#
_symmetry.space_group_name_H-M   'P 1'
#
loop_
_entity.id
_entity.type
_entity.pdbx_description
1 polymer ?
#
loop_
_entity_poly.entity_id
_entity_poly.type
_entity_poly.pdbx_seq_one_letter_code
_entity_poly.pdbx_strand_id
1 'polypeptide(L)' 'TLPELKVEICSACHPFYTGKQKLIDSARRVEKFQARMDAKAKVSAYRKGKKVKRLAKTKARAKRTEKK' A
#
# COMPACT_ATOMS: atom_id res chain seq x y z
N THR A 1 28.62 26.13 36.88
CA THR A 1 27.54 26.20 35.89
C THR A 1 28.14 26.65 34.57
N LEU A 2 27.79 26.02 33.44
CA LEU A 2 28.28 26.44 32.14
C LEU A 2 27.44 27.64 31.64
N PRO A 3 28.07 28.78 31.31
CA PRO A 3 27.36 30.03 31.02
C PRO A 3 26.63 30.03 29.68
N GLU A 4 27.06 29.23 28.70
CA GLU A 4 26.45 29.19 27.37
C GLU A 4 26.37 27.76 26.83
N LEU A 5 25.15 27.35 26.47
CA LEU A 5 24.87 26.08 25.80
C LEU A 5 24.55 26.39 24.33
N LYS A 6 25.47 26.03 23.43
CA LYS A 6 25.20 26.07 21.98
C LYS A 6 24.34 24.87 21.62
N VAL A 7 23.06 25.12 21.36
CA VAL A 7 22.10 24.10 20.94
C VAL A 7 21.87 24.24 19.44
N GLU A 8 22.02 23.14 18.69
CA GLU A 8 21.83 23.16 17.23
C GLU A 8 20.38 23.38 16.79
N ILE A 9 19.42 23.17 17.70
CA ILE A 9 17.99 23.26 17.43
C ILE A 9 17.33 24.10 18.52
N CYS A 10 17.01 25.35 18.17
CA CYS A 10 16.25 26.26 19.02
C CYS A 10 14.74 26.19 18.71
N SER A 11 13.87 26.61 19.64
CA SER A 11 12.42 26.67 19.42
C SER A 11 12.05 27.57 18.23
N ALA A 12 12.85 28.61 17.95
CA ALA A 12 12.68 29.45 16.77
C ALA A 12 13.22 28.81 15.47
N CYS A 13 14.00 27.72 15.57
CA CYS A 13 14.74 27.12 14.47
C CYS A 13 14.05 25.89 13.88
N HIS A 14 13.26 25.14 14.67
CA HIS A 14 12.64 23.91 14.17
C HIS A 14 11.36 24.23 13.36
N PRO A 15 11.24 23.77 12.09
CA PRO A 15 10.09 24.01 11.22
C PRO A 15 8.72 23.61 11.80
N PHE A 16 8.72 22.76 12.83
CA PHE A 16 7.55 22.37 13.61
C PHE A 16 6.95 23.53 14.43
N TYR A 17 7.79 24.43 14.96
CA TYR A 17 7.37 25.54 15.82
C TYR A 17 7.13 26.84 15.02
N THR A 18 7.72 26.98 13.84
CA THR A 18 7.57 28.17 12.97
C THR A 18 6.29 28.14 12.11
N GLY A 19 5.36 27.23 12.38
CA GLY A 19 4.02 27.22 11.79
C GLY A 19 3.94 26.85 10.31
N LYS A 20 5.07 26.54 9.66
CA LYS A 20 5.11 26.01 8.30
C LYS A 20 4.81 24.52 8.32
N GLN A 21 3.62 24.15 8.79
CA GLN A 21 3.09 22.81 8.57
C GLN A 21 3.12 22.57 7.06
N LYS A 22 4.05 21.73 6.62
CA LYS A 22 4.06 21.25 5.24
C LYS A 22 2.71 20.56 5.04
N LEU A 23 1.81 21.24 4.34
CA LEU A 23 0.57 20.70 3.80
C LEU A 23 0.96 19.59 2.83
N ILE A 24 1.31 18.42 3.38
CA ILE A 24 1.56 17.22 2.60
C ILE A 24 0.19 16.77 2.11
N ASP A 25 -0.08 17.32 0.94
CA ASP A 25 -1.25 17.36 0.10
C ASP A 25 -2.20 16.16 0.20
N SER A 26 -3.47 16.46 0.42
CA SER A 26 -4.56 15.48 0.38
C SER A 26 -4.79 14.95 -1.04
N ALA A 27 -4.48 15.73 -2.08
CA ALA A 27 -4.60 15.30 -3.48
C ALA A 27 -3.79 14.03 -3.77
N ARG A 28 -2.52 14.01 -3.32
CA ARG A 28 -1.60 12.89 -3.57
C ARG A 28 -1.99 11.61 -2.80
N ARG A 29 -2.75 11.72 -1.70
CA ARG A 29 -3.30 10.57 -0.97
C ARG A 29 -4.46 9.93 -1.74
N VAL A 30 -5.34 10.73 -2.33
CA VAL A 30 -6.48 10.26 -3.14
C VAL A 30 -5.99 9.55 -4.40
N GLU A 31 -5.04 10.16 -5.12
CA GLU A 31 -4.44 9.56 -6.32
C GLU A 31 -3.79 8.19 -6.02
N LYS A 32 -3.00 8.11 -4.93
CA LYS A 32 -2.39 6.84 -4.48
C LYS A 32 -3.40 5.79 -4.02
N PHE A 33 -4.60 6.20 -3.61
CA PHE A 33 -5.67 5.30 -3.22
C PHE A 33 -6.34 4.70 -4.46
N GLN A 34 -6.73 5.54 -5.42
CA GLN A 34 -7.33 5.10 -6.69
C GLN A 34 -6.40 4.13 -7.45
N ALA A 35 -5.12 4.49 -7.59
CA ALA A 35 -4.13 3.63 -8.24
C ALA A 35 -4.00 2.24 -7.57
N ARG A 36 -4.11 2.17 -6.24
CA ARG A 36 -4.07 0.90 -5.50
C ARG A 36 -5.33 0.07 -5.70
N MET A 37 -6.50 0.71 -5.76
CA MET A 37 -7.77 0.01 -5.98
C MET A 37 -7.86 -0.56 -7.39
N ASP A 38 -7.41 0.19 -8.39
CA ASP A 38 -7.35 -0.29 -9.78
C ASP A 38 -6.38 -1.47 -9.93
N ALA A 39 -5.21 -1.40 -9.31
CA ALA A 39 -4.27 -2.51 -9.28
C ALA A 39 -4.86 -3.74 -8.58
N LYS A 40 -5.60 -3.56 -7.47
CA LYS A 40 -6.26 -4.65 -6.75
C LYS A 40 -7.38 -5.29 -7.57
N ALA A 41 -8.15 -4.50 -8.31
CA ALA A 41 -9.19 -5.00 -9.22
C ALA A 41 -8.58 -5.92 -10.29
N LYS A 42 -7.50 -5.48 -10.96
CA LYS A 42 -6.77 -6.28 -11.96
C LYS A 42 -6.21 -7.58 -11.37
N VAL A 43 -5.59 -7.52 -10.19
CA VAL A 43 -5.05 -8.70 -9.50
C VAL A 43 -6.16 -9.66 -9.06
N SER A 44 -7.31 -9.15 -8.62
CA SER A 44 -8.45 -9.97 -8.20
C SER A 44 -9.11 -10.70 -9.36
N ALA A 45 -9.23 -10.06 -10.52
CA ALA A 45 -9.72 -10.66 -11.76
C ALA A 45 -8.79 -11.79 -12.23
N TYR A 46 -7.48 -11.53 -12.27
CA TYR A 46 -6.47 -12.55 -12.62
C TYR A 46 -6.48 -13.74 -11.64
N ARG A 47 -6.59 -13.49 -10.32
CA ARG A 47 -6.68 -14.56 -9.30
C ARG A 47 -7.97 -15.38 -9.44
N LYS A 48 -9.12 -14.76 -9.72
CA LYS A 48 -10.38 -15.47 -9.96
C LYS A 48 -10.26 -16.40 -11.17
N GLY A 49 -9.74 -15.91 -12.30
CA GLY A 49 -9.51 -16.73 -13.50
C GLY A 49 -8.60 -17.93 -13.25
N LYS A 50 -7.46 -17.72 -12.57
CA LYS A 50 -6.52 -18.81 -12.25
C LYS A 50 -7.12 -19.84 -11.28
N LYS A 51 -7.95 -19.40 -10.32
CA LYS A 51 -8.64 -20.30 -9.36
C LYS A 51 -9.68 -21.17 -10.07
N VAL A 52 -10.49 -20.59 -10.97
CA VAL A 52 -11.47 -21.33 -11.78
C VAL A 52 -10.79 -22.38 -12.65
N LYS A 53 -9.69 -22.01 -13.34
CA LYS A 53 -8.91 -22.95 -14.17
C LYS A 53 -8.29 -24.10 -13.35
N ARG A 54 -7.80 -23.81 -12.13
CA ARG A 54 -7.28 -24.83 -11.20
C ARG A 54 -8.38 -25.79 -10.73
N LEU A 55 -9.54 -25.26 -10.34
CA LEU A 55 -10.70 -26.05 -9.89
C LEU A 55 -11.24 -26.95 -11.02
N ALA A 56 -11.27 -26.45 -12.25
CA ALA A 56 -11.64 -27.26 -13.42
C ALA A 56 -10.63 -28.38 -13.68
N LYS A 57 -9.32 -28.09 -13.59
CA LYS A 57 -8.26 -29.09 -13.79
C LYS A 57 -8.25 -30.17 -12.71
N THR A 58 -8.48 -29.81 -11.43
CA THR A 58 -8.56 -30.79 -10.35
C THR A 58 -9.80 -31.67 -10.48
N LYS A 59 -10.96 -31.09 -10.82
CA LYS A 59 -12.19 -31.85 -11.09
C LYS A 59 -12.05 -32.79 -12.30
N ALA A 60 -11.43 -32.33 -13.38
CA ALA A 60 -11.18 -33.17 -14.56
C ALA A 60 -10.20 -34.32 -14.26
N ARG A 61 -9.19 -34.08 -13.41
CA ARG A 61 -8.25 -35.13 -12.98
C ARG A 61 -8.92 -36.17 -12.08
N ALA A 62 -9.77 -35.74 -11.13
CA ALA A 62 -10.53 -36.62 -10.23
C ALA A 62 -11.53 -37.51 -10.99
N LYS A 63 -12.30 -36.93 -11.92
CA LYS A 63 -13.22 -37.70 -12.77
C LYS A 63 -12.51 -38.74 -13.65
N ARG A 64 -11.26 -38.49 -14.01
CA ARG A 64 -10.46 -39.38 -14.87
C ARG A 64 -9.82 -40.52 -14.08
N THR A 65 -9.64 -40.37 -12.77
CA THR A 65 -9.18 -41.43 -11.86
C THR A 65 -10.33 -42.30 -11.36
N GLU A 66 -11.56 -41.79 -11.25
CA GLU A 66 -12.75 -42.58 -10.87
C GLU A 66 -13.30 -43.43 -12.03
N LYS A 67 -12.98 -43.07 -13.29
CA LYS A 67 -13.48 -43.73 -14.49
C LYS A 67 -12.50 -44.75 -15.08
N LYS A 68 -11.45 -45.09 -14.34
CA LYS A 68 -10.41 -46.07 -14.66
C LYS A 68 -10.37 -47.10 -13.55
#